data_AF-A0A0F2RY37-F1
#
_entry.id   AF-A0A0F2RY37-F1
#
_cell.length_a   1.000
_cell.length_b   1.000
_cell.length_c   1.000
_cell.angle_alpha   90.00
_cell.angle_beta   90.00
_cell.angle_gamma   90.00
#
_symmetry.space_group_name_H-M   'P 1'
#
loop_
_entity.id
_entity.type
_entity.pdbx_description
1 polymer ?
#
loop_
_entity_poly.entity_id
_entity_poly.type
_entity_poly.pdbx_seq_one_letter_code
_entity_poly.pdbx_strand_id
1 'polypeptide(L)'
;MIRAIEFPNPAEFRRQKLPGSFHIDLTQGGPDGAALWFYCPCGCDGPSRIIIGLRGKPASTPSWDWNGSMSEPTLTPSVNQLRCGWHGWLRDGYWEVA
;
A
#
# COMPACT_ATOMS: atom_id res chain seq x y z
N MET A 1 -15.52 1.91 -3.24
CA MET A 1 -14.48 2.12 -2.22
C MET A 1 -14.32 0.85 -1.40
N ILE A 2 -13.10 0.46 -1.06
CA ILE A 2 -12.81 -0.75 -0.26
C ILE A 2 -11.95 -0.34 0.93
N ARG A 3 -12.33 -0.76 2.15
CA ARG A 3 -11.53 -0.48 3.36
C ARG A 3 -10.17 -1.16 3.26
N ALA A 4 -9.11 -0.40 3.48
CA ALA A 4 -7.77 -0.93 3.65
C ALA A 4 -7.65 -1.55 5.05
N ILE A 5 -7.47 -2.86 5.09
CA ILE A 5 -7.27 -3.63 6.32
C ILE A 5 -5.78 -3.89 6.47
N GLU A 6 -5.21 -3.37 7.55
CA GLU A 6 -3.82 -3.59 7.92
C GLU A 6 -3.65 -4.96 8.56
N PHE A 7 -2.59 -5.66 8.19
CA PHE A 7 -2.16 -6.91 8.81
C PHE A 7 -0.72 -6.74 9.33
N PRO A 8 -0.51 -6.60 10.66
CA PRO A 8 0.83 -6.48 11.22
C PRO A 8 1.67 -7.74 10.99
N ASN A 9 1.01 -8.91 10.98
CA ASN A 9 1.66 -10.19 10.75
C ASN A 9 1.71 -10.50 9.24
N PRO A 10 2.91 -10.59 8.63
CA PRO A 10 3.03 -10.81 7.19
C PRO A 10 2.67 -12.23 6.75
N ALA A 11 2.65 -13.22 7.65
CA ALA A 11 2.16 -14.56 7.35
C ALA A 11 0.62 -14.58 7.29
N GLU A 12 -0.04 -13.85 8.19
CA GLU A 12 -1.50 -13.68 8.15
C GLU A 12 -1.94 -12.90 6.92
N PHE A 13 -1.27 -11.78 6.61
CA PHE A 13 -1.51 -11.00 5.39
C PHE A 13 -1.56 -11.90 4.13
N ARG A 14 -0.53 -12.74 3.96
CA ARG A 14 -0.42 -13.67 2.81
C ARG A 14 -1.44 -14.80 2.85
N ARG A 15 -1.94 -15.17 4.02
CA ARG A 15 -2.96 -16.20 4.21
C ARG A 15 -4.35 -15.68 3.86
N GLN A 16 -4.69 -14.47 4.32
CA GLN A 16 -6.04 -13.91 4.21
C GLN A 16 -6.35 -13.38 2.81
N LYS A 17 -5.37 -12.73 2.15
CA LYS A 17 -5.48 -12.24 0.76
C LYS A 17 -6.70 -11.37 0.46
N LEU A 18 -7.20 -10.63 1.46
CA LEU A 18 -8.39 -9.80 1.29
C LEU A 18 -8.11 -8.67 0.28
N PRO A 19 -9.02 -8.39 -0.68
CA PRO A 19 -8.86 -7.28 -1.60
C PRO A 19 -8.63 -5.95 -0.88
N GLY A 20 -7.60 -5.20 -1.27
CA GLY A 20 -7.24 -3.92 -0.64
C GLY A 20 -6.58 -4.05 0.74
N SER A 21 -6.39 -5.26 1.28
CA SER A 21 -5.59 -5.42 2.50
C SER A 21 -4.13 -5.09 2.25
N PHE A 22 -3.42 -4.69 3.31
CA PHE A 22 -2.03 -4.32 3.22
C PHE A 22 -1.22 -4.72 4.45
N HIS A 23 0.10 -4.72 4.28
CA HIS A 23 1.10 -4.89 5.32
C HIS A 23 2.22 -3.88 5.09
N ILE A 24 2.67 -3.22 6.15
CA ILE A 24 3.84 -2.34 6.11
C ILE A 24 5.03 -3.08 6.72
N ASP A 25 6.06 -3.29 5.89
CA ASP A 25 7.34 -3.84 6.29
C ASP A 25 8.34 -2.69 6.48
N LEU A 26 8.60 -2.34 7.73
CA LEU A 26 9.53 -1.27 8.13
C LEU A 26 11.01 -1.64 7.90
N THR A 27 11.31 -2.90 7.58
CA THR A 27 12.68 -3.37 7.33
C THR A 27 13.08 -3.31 5.85
N GLN A 28 12.11 -3.04 4.96
CA GLN A 28 12.31 -2.89 3.52
C GLN A 28 11.92 -1.48 3.09
N GLY A 29 12.62 -0.88 2.12
CA GLY A 29 12.29 0.47 1.63
C GLY A 29 13.42 1.49 1.78
N GLY A 30 14.53 1.08 2.39
CA GLY A 30 15.74 1.89 2.54
C GLY A 30 15.74 2.71 3.83
N PRO A 31 16.72 3.59 4.02
CA PRO A 31 16.92 4.34 5.27
C PRO A 31 15.72 5.22 5.67
N ASP A 32 15.01 5.75 4.68
CA ASP A 32 13.95 6.76 4.86
C ASP A 32 12.55 6.25 4.48
N GLY A 33 12.41 4.96 4.19
CA GLY A 33 11.17 4.40 3.66
C GLY A 33 10.84 3.00 4.17
N ALA A 34 9.58 2.63 3.97
CA ALA A 34 9.05 1.30 4.25
C ALA A 34 8.46 0.68 2.97
N ALA A 35 8.29 -0.64 2.94
CA ALA A 35 7.59 -1.31 1.86
C ALA A 35 6.13 -1.52 2.27
N LEU A 36 5.21 -0.95 1.49
CA LEU A 36 3.79 -1.28 1.60
C LEU A 36 3.47 -2.37 0.59
N TRP A 37 3.12 -3.53 1.13
CA TRP A 37 2.59 -4.66 0.37
C TRP A 37 1.07 -4.62 0.40
N PHE A 38 0.41 -4.81 -0.73
CA PHE A 38 -1.07 -4.81 -0.78
C PHE A 38 -1.62 -5.80 -1.79
N TYR A 39 -2.79 -6.36 -1.51
CA TYR A 39 -3.58 -7.09 -2.49
C TYR A 39 -4.41 -6.12 -3.31
N CYS A 40 -4.50 -6.34 -4.63
CA CYS A 40 -5.17 -5.39 -5.50
C CYS A 40 -6.64 -5.19 -5.06
N PRO A 41 -7.12 -3.94 -4.97
CA PRO A 41 -8.52 -3.68 -4.62
C PRO A 41 -9.52 -4.31 -5.60
N CYS A 42 -9.16 -4.62 -6.86
CA CYS A 42 -10.05 -5.38 -7.74
C CYS A 42 -10.26 -6.86 -7.37
N GLY A 43 -9.52 -7.41 -6.41
CA GLY A 43 -9.60 -8.83 -6.04
C GLY A 43 -9.00 -9.81 -7.04
N CYS A 44 -8.44 -9.27 -8.11
CA CYS A 44 -7.86 -9.93 -9.27
C CYS A 44 -6.52 -10.64 -8.97
N ASP A 45 -5.58 -9.98 -8.26
CA ASP A 45 -4.26 -10.55 -7.97
C ASP A 45 -3.49 -9.80 -6.84
N GLY A 46 -2.43 -10.41 -6.29
CA GLY A 46 -1.52 -9.80 -5.32
C GLY A 46 -0.58 -10.78 -4.59
N PRO A 47 0.35 -10.28 -3.74
CA PRO A 47 0.50 -8.88 -3.38
C PRO A 47 1.43 -8.09 -4.34
N SER A 48 1.17 -6.79 -4.47
CA SER A 48 2.08 -5.81 -5.08
C SER A 48 2.85 -5.07 -4.01
N ARG A 49 4.04 -4.55 -4.37
CA ARG A 49 4.91 -3.79 -3.48
C ARG A 49 5.09 -2.37 -3.99
N ILE A 50 4.95 -1.39 -3.10
CA ILE A 50 5.35 -0.01 -3.31
C ILE A 50 6.21 0.47 -2.14
N ILE A 51 6.97 1.55 -2.35
CA ILE A 51 7.76 2.18 -1.29
C ILE A 51 7.03 3.41 -0.77
N ILE A 52 6.91 3.52 0.55
CA ILE A 52 6.32 4.67 1.24
C ILE A 52 7.39 5.40 2.05
N GLY A 53 7.33 6.73 2.10
CA GLY A 53 8.24 7.53 2.93
C GLY A 53 7.83 7.53 4.40
N LEU A 54 8.79 7.39 5.30
CA LEU A 54 8.56 7.49 6.76
C LEU A 54 8.72 8.92 7.29
N ARG A 55 9.56 9.73 6.65
CA ARG A 55 9.88 11.12 7.02
C ARG A 55 9.94 12.07 5.81
N GLY A 56 9.42 11.62 4.68
CA GLY A 56 9.51 12.27 3.38
C GLY A 56 9.72 11.26 2.26
N LYS A 57 9.33 11.62 1.04
CA LYS A 57 9.42 10.78 -0.15
C LYS A 57 10.87 10.36 -0.48
N PRO A 58 11.20 9.05 -0.53
CA PRO A 58 12.49 8.60 -1.03
C PRO A 58 12.69 9.03 -2.49
N ALA A 59 13.72 9.84 -2.77
CA ALA A 59 13.88 10.53 -4.05
C ALA A 59 14.38 9.63 -5.22
N SER A 60 14.95 8.46 -4.92
CA SER A 60 15.69 7.65 -5.91
C SER A 60 14.84 6.61 -6.65
N THR A 61 13.60 6.34 -6.21
CA THR A 61 12.72 5.33 -6.81
C THR A 61 11.25 5.78 -6.76
N PRO A 62 10.35 5.19 -7.59
CA PRO A 62 8.91 5.42 -7.45
C PRO A 62 8.45 5.15 -6.02
N SER A 63 7.99 6.21 -5.37
CA SER A 63 7.65 6.21 -3.96
C SER A 63 6.45 7.12 -3.67
N TRP A 64 5.80 6.85 -2.53
CA TRP A 64 4.59 7.53 -2.10
C TRP A 64 4.82 8.22 -0.76
N ASP A 65 4.31 9.43 -0.64
CA ASP A 65 4.14 10.09 0.64
C ASP A 65 3.04 9.37 1.41
N TRP A 66 3.35 8.99 2.66
CA TRP A 66 2.42 8.35 3.58
C TRP A 66 2.22 9.23 4.80
N ASN A 67 0.97 9.34 5.26
CA ASN A 67 0.60 10.14 6.43
C ASN A 67 1.02 9.52 7.79
N GLY A 68 1.64 8.34 7.80
CA GLY A 68 2.05 7.64 9.02
C GLY A 68 0.94 6.86 9.73
N SER A 69 -0.30 6.86 9.21
CA SER A 69 -1.43 6.18 9.82
C SER A 69 -1.57 4.74 9.32
N MET A 70 -1.71 3.80 10.25
CA MET A 70 -2.02 2.39 9.97
C MET A 70 -3.54 2.13 9.87
N SER A 71 -4.36 2.90 10.59
CA SER A 71 -5.82 2.73 10.61
C SER A 71 -6.52 3.46 9.48
N GLU A 72 -5.94 4.60 9.08
CA GLU A 72 -6.45 5.53 8.06
C GLU A 72 -5.29 5.94 7.13
N PRO A 73 -4.62 4.96 6.48
CA PRO A 73 -3.51 5.28 5.58
C PRO A 73 -3.99 6.16 4.44
N THR A 74 -3.19 7.18 4.16
CA THR A 74 -3.33 8.03 2.97
C THR A 74 -2.01 8.05 2.23
N LEU A 75 -2.06 7.82 0.91
CA LEU A 75 -0.91 7.86 0.02
C LEU A 75 -1.05 8.95 -1.04
N THR A 76 0.07 9.60 -1.36
CA THR A 76 0.17 10.53 -2.49
C THR A 76 1.44 10.22 -3.29
N PRO A 77 1.38 10.06 -4.63
CA PRO A 77 0.22 10.21 -5.53
C PRO A 77 -0.70 8.97 -5.56
N SER A 78 -1.57 8.85 -6.57
CA SER A 78 -2.34 7.62 -6.87
C SER A 78 -1.43 6.40 -7.06
N VAL A 79 -1.99 5.20 -6.90
CA VAL A 79 -1.32 3.92 -7.16
C VAL A 79 -1.84 3.34 -8.47
N ASN A 80 -0.93 3.04 -9.40
CA ASN A 80 -1.23 2.35 -10.66
C ASN A 80 -0.78 0.88 -10.57
N GLN A 81 -1.74 -0.04 -10.60
CA GLN A 81 -1.50 -1.48 -10.60
C GLN A 81 -1.29 -1.98 -12.04
N LEU A 82 -0.02 -2.11 -12.42
CA LEU A 82 0.37 -2.47 -13.78
C LEU A 82 -0.11 -3.84 -14.25
N ARG A 83 -0.35 -4.80 -13.33
CA ARG A 83 -0.76 -6.17 -13.68
C ARG A 83 -2.18 -6.28 -14.20
N CYS A 84 -3.10 -5.44 -13.72
CA CYS A 84 -4.52 -5.53 -14.05
C CYS A 84 -5.14 -4.19 -14.50
N GLY A 85 -4.33 -3.12 -14.57
CA GLY A 85 -4.77 -1.79 -14.97
C GLY A 85 -5.60 -1.04 -13.92
N TRP A 86 -5.76 -1.58 -12.71
CA TRP A 86 -6.44 -0.85 -11.64
C TRP A 86 -5.64 0.40 -11.28
N HIS A 87 -6.29 1.55 -11.22
CA HIS A 87 -5.68 2.83 -10.88
C HIS A 87 -6.59 3.57 -9.91
N GLY A 88 -6.02 4.10 -8.84
CA GLY A 88 -6.80 4.75 -7.79
C GLY A 88 -5.95 5.32 -6.66
N TRP A 89 -6.61 5.74 -5.58
CA TRP A 89 -5.98 6.33 -4.40
C TRP A 89 -6.22 5.47 -3.16
N LEU A 90 -5.29 5.56 -2.21
CA LEU A 90 -5.51 5.14 -0.83
C LEU A 90 -5.66 6.43 -0.01
N ARG A 91 -6.85 6.69 0.53
CA ARG A 91 -7.18 7.90 1.29
C ARG A 91 -8.06 7.54 2.47
N ASP A 92 -7.72 8.07 3.64
CA ASP A 92 -8.48 7.91 4.88
C ASP A 92 -8.83 6.45 5.18
N GLY A 93 -7.93 5.54 4.80
CA GLY A 93 -8.11 4.10 4.95
C GLY A 93 -9.01 3.42 3.90
N TYR A 94 -9.29 4.06 2.77
CA TYR A 94 -10.07 3.47 1.68
C TYR A 94 -9.33 3.52 0.34
N TRP A 95 -9.44 2.42 -0.40
CA TRP A 95 -9.08 2.37 -1.81
C TRP A 95 -10.24 2.90 -2.65
N GLU A 96 -9.96 3.97 -3.40
CA GLU A 96 -10.89 4.69 -4.27
C GLU A 96 -10.40 4.61 -5.72
N VAL A 97 -11.29 4.35 -6.68
CA VAL A 97 -10.88 4.24 -8.09
C VAL A 97 -10.64 5.64 -8.69
N ALA A 98 -9.73 5.67 -9.68
CA ALA A 98 -9.53 6.67 -10.73
C ALA A 98 -10.71 7.59 -11.04
#